data_AF-A0A2V8RXS0-F1
#
_entry.id   AF-A0A2V8RXS0-F1
#
_cell.length_a   1.000
_cell.length_b   1.000
_cell.length_c   1.000
_cell.angle_alpha   90.00
_cell.angle_beta   90.00
_cell.angle_gamma   90.00
#
_symmetry.space_group_name_H-M   'P 1'
#
loop_
_entity.id
_entity.type
_entity.pdbx_description
1 polymer ?
#
loop_
_entity_poly.entity_id
_entity_poly.type
_entity_poly.pdbx_seq_one_letter_code
_entity_poly.pdbx_strand_id
1 'polypeptide(L)'
;MAYRLFWSRPSDLNRRPFDYESRLRCGIYISFTKALDFSTLLGRAMAGMRSTFAEFERDIIRERVIAGIANARANGRPHGRPRTAALKREEILRLKKSRLNHSQISRKLKISRGSVINQVRG
;
A
#
# COMPACT_ATOMS: atom_id res chain seq x y z
N MET A 1 -38.13 0.54 32.01
CA MET A 1 -37.03 -0.33 32.52
C MET A 1 -37.12 -1.65 31.77
N ALA A 2 -36.11 -2.24 31.12
CA ALA A 2 -34.67 -2.04 31.10
C ALA A 2 -34.08 -2.60 29.78
N TYR A 3 -32.97 -2.01 29.38
CA TYR A 3 -32.04 -2.36 28.30
C TYR A 3 -31.18 -3.58 28.69
N ARG A 4 -30.93 -4.53 27.77
CA ARG A 4 -29.84 -5.51 27.93
C ARG A 4 -29.19 -5.87 26.59
N LEU A 5 -27.95 -5.42 26.48
CA LEU A 5 -26.98 -5.60 25.40
C LEU A 5 -26.62 -7.08 25.20
N PHE A 6 -26.58 -7.54 23.95
CA PHE A 6 -26.07 -8.86 23.55
C PHE A 6 -24.92 -8.67 22.55
N TRP A 7 -23.74 -8.35 23.09
CA TRP A 7 -22.45 -8.42 22.37
C TRP A 7 -21.78 -9.75 22.75
N SER A 8 -21.70 -10.69 21.80
CA SER A 8 -20.95 -11.94 21.95
C SER A 8 -19.63 -11.88 21.18
N ARG A 9 -18.58 -12.42 21.82
CA ARG A 9 -17.14 -12.27 21.53
C ARG A 9 -16.68 -12.72 20.13
N PRO A 10 -15.63 -12.10 19.56
CA PRO A 10 -15.02 -12.52 18.30
C PRO A 10 -13.85 -13.49 18.53
N SER A 11 -14.04 -14.79 18.28
CA SER A 11 -12.92 -15.75 18.20
C SER A 11 -12.99 -16.77 17.05
N ASP A 12 -14.00 -16.73 16.18
CA ASP A 12 -14.20 -17.77 15.16
C ASP A 12 -13.96 -17.28 13.72
N LEU A 13 -12.77 -16.75 13.45
CA LEU A 13 -12.42 -16.17 12.13
C LEU A 13 -11.47 -17.03 11.30
N ASN A 14 -11.58 -18.37 11.38
CA ASN A 14 -10.84 -19.23 10.46
C ASN A 14 -11.48 -20.62 10.27
N ARG A 15 -12.32 -20.77 9.23
CA ARG A 15 -12.59 -22.00 8.44
C ARG A 15 -13.88 -21.84 7.63
N ARG A 16 -13.86 -21.07 6.54
CA ARG A 16 -14.56 -21.38 5.27
C ARG A 16 -13.81 -20.66 4.14
N PRO A 17 -13.60 -21.29 2.96
CA PRO A 17 -13.03 -20.60 1.82
C PRO A 17 -13.97 -19.48 1.41
N PHE A 18 -13.41 -18.28 1.30
CA PHE A 18 -14.09 -17.07 0.85
C PHE A 18 -14.37 -17.20 -0.65
N ASP A 19 -15.51 -17.82 -0.98
CA ASP A 19 -16.05 -17.85 -2.33
C ASP A 19 -16.64 -16.47 -2.67
N TYR A 20 -15.93 -15.70 -3.48
CA TYR A 20 -16.29 -14.35 -3.90
C TYR A 20 -17.08 -14.31 -5.23
N GLU A 21 -17.28 -15.45 -5.90
CA GLU A 21 -17.86 -15.47 -7.25
C GLU A 21 -19.39 -15.65 -7.29
N SER A 22 -20.04 -15.95 -6.16
CA SER A 22 -21.43 -16.41 -6.17
C SER A 22 -22.49 -15.37 -5.79
N ARG A 23 -22.14 -14.09 -5.58
CA ARG A 23 -23.11 -13.11 -5.00
C ARG A 23 -23.19 -11.71 -5.60
N LEU A 24 -22.85 -11.53 -6.87
CA LEU A 24 -23.19 -10.32 -7.62
C LEU A 24 -24.58 -10.38 -8.29
N ARG A 25 -25.57 -10.99 -7.63
CA ARG A 25 -26.98 -10.64 -7.93
C ARG A 25 -27.28 -9.33 -7.22
N CYS A 26 -26.98 -8.23 -7.92
CA CYS A 26 -27.48 -6.87 -7.68
C CYS A 26 -28.07 -6.64 -6.28
N GLY A 27 -27.19 -6.49 -5.28
CA GLY A 27 -27.60 -5.93 -4.00
C GLY A 27 -28.04 -4.49 -4.22
N ILE A 28 -29.25 -4.16 -3.75
CA ILE A 28 -29.75 -2.78 -3.77
C ILE A 28 -28.80 -1.94 -2.92
N TYR A 29 -28.02 -1.08 -3.56
CA TYR A 29 -27.21 -0.07 -2.88
C TYR A 29 -27.98 1.23 -2.92
N ILE A 30 -28.37 1.76 -1.76
CA ILE A 30 -28.94 3.10 -1.63
C ILE A 30 -27.87 3.95 -0.96
N SER A 31 -27.34 4.93 -1.68
CA SER A 31 -26.48 5.93 -1.04
C SER A 31 -27.35 6.81 -0.15
N PHE A 32 -27.09 6.81 1.16
CA PHE A 32 -27.86 7.58 2.14
C PHE A 32 -27.66 9.11 1.97
N THR A 33 -26.54 9.53 1.38
CA THR A 33 -26.14 10.94 1.26
C THR A 33 -26.45 11.57 -0.09
N LYS A 34 -26.68 10.76 -1.13
CA LYS A 34 -27.18 11.22 -2.43
C LYS A 34 -28.23 10.21 -2.85
N ALA A 35 -29.46 10.64 -3.08
CA ALA A 35 -30.60 9.81 -3.50
C ALA A 35 -30.38 9.18 -4.90
N LEU A 36 -29.34 8.36 -5.04
CA LEU A 36 -29.03 7.59 -6.23
C LEU A 36 -29.41 6.15 -5.92
N ASP A 37 -30.55 5.74 -6.45
CA ASP A 37 -31.03 4.38 -6.34
C ASP A 37 -30.47 3.55 -7.51
N PHE A 38 -29.50 2.69 -7.19
CA PHE A 38 -28.85 1.81 -8.15
C PHE A 38 -29.73 0.60 -8.56
N SER A 39 -30.93 0.46 -7.98
CA SER A 39 -31.92 -0.52 -8.43
C SER A 39 -32.66 -0.09 -9.70
N THR A 40 -32.69 1.21 -10.01
CA THR A 40 -33.31 1.77 -11.21
C THR A 40 -32.41 1.64 -12.45
N LEU A 41 -33.01 1.59 -13.65
CA LEU A 41 -32.27 1.60 -14.92
C LEU A 41 -31.36 2.83 -15.03
N LEU A 42 -31.87 4.00 -14.63
CA LEU A 42 -31.12 5.26 -14.63
C LEU A 42 -29.95 5.22 -13.64
N GLY A 43 -30.17 4.70 -12.43
CA GLY A 43 -29.12 4.60 -11.41
C GLY A 43 -27.97 3.68 -11.82
N ARG A 44 -28.27 2.56 -12.49
CA ARG A 44 -27.23 1.67 -13.07
C ARG A 44 -26.45 2.35 -14.18
N ALA A 45 -27.13 3.06 -15.09
CA ALA A 45 -26.46 3.81 -16.15
C ALA A 45 -25.53 4.89 -15.58
N MET A 46 -26.01 5.64 -14.59
CA MET A 46 -25.19 6.65 -13.89
C MET A 46 -24.03 6.02 -13.11
N ALA A 47 -24.18 4.81 -12.58
CA ALA A 47 -23.08 4.08 -11.95
C ALA A 47 -21.95 3.78 -12.94
N GLY A 48 -22.31 3.29 -14.12
CA GLY A 48 -21.36 3.02 -15.20
C GLY A 48 -20.64 4.30 -15.63
N MET A 49 -21.38 5.38 -15.87
CA MET A 49 -20.80 6.68 -16.22
C MET A 49 -19.85 7.20 -15.13
N ARG A 50 -20.22 7.06 -13.85
CA ARG A 50 -19.35 7.43 -12.73
C ARG A 50 -18.11 6.57 -12.63
N SER A 51 -18.20 5.27 -12.96
CA SER A 51 -17.03 4.38 -13.03
C SER A 51 -16.04 4.88 -14.08
N THR A 52 -16.55 5.24 -15.26
CA THR A 52 -15.76 5.81 -16.35
C THR A 52 -15.08 7.12 -15.92
N PHE A 53 -15.79 8.02 -15.22
CA PHE A 53 -15.16 9.24 -14.70
C PHE A 53 -14.11 8.98 -13.62
N ALA A 54 -14.33 8.00 -12.73
CA ALA A 54 -13.34 7.64 -11.73
C ALA A 54 -12.03 7.12 -12.36
N GLU A 55 -12.12 6.41 -13.48
CA GLU A 55 -10.95 5.99 -14.27
C GLU A 55 -10.23 7.19 -14.88
N PHE A 56 -10.97 8.10 -15.52
CA PHE A 56 -10.40 9.34 -16.08
C PHE A 56 -9.72 10.21 -15.03
N GLU A 57 -10.35 10.41 -13.86
CA GLU A 57 -9.76 11.18 -12.76
C GLU A 57 -8.46 10.55 -12.26
N ARG A 58 -8.43 9.20 -12.14
CA ARG A 58 -7.23 8.47 -11.76
C ARG A 58 -6.10 8.67 -12.76
N ASP A 59 -6.41 8.64 -14.06
CA ASP A 59 -5.40 8.80 -15.11
C ASP A 59 -4.83 10.22 -15.16
N ILE A 60 -5.67 11.25 -15.01
CA ILE A 60 -5.21 12.64 -14.91
C ILE A 60 -4.26 12.82 -13.70
N ILE A 61 -4.60 12.25 -12.55
CA ILE A 61 -3.74 12.31 -11.36
C ILE A 61 -2.43 11.57 -11.63
N ARG A 62 -2.48 10.40 -12.28
CA ARG A 62 -1.31 9.59 -12.61
C ARG A 62 -0.35 10.34 -13.52
N GLU A 63 -0.84 10.97 -14.58
CA GLU A 63 -0.02 11.77 -15.50
C GLU A 63 0.70 12.90 -14.76
N ARG A 64 -0.01 13.62 -13.88
CA ARG A 64 0.58 14.69 -13.07
C ARG A 64 1.66 14.18 -12.12
N VAL A 65 1.44 13.03 -11.48
CA VAL A 65 2.44 12.40 -10.61
C VAL A 65 3.69 12.01 -11.40
N ILE A 66 3.52 11.41 -12.58
CA ILE A 66 4.65 11.03 -13.45
C ILE A 66 5.45 12.28 -13.87
N ALA A 67 4.76 13.34 -14.30
CA ALA A 67 5.39 14.61 -14.65
C ALA A 67 6.14 15.24 -13.46
N GLY A 68 5.54 15.20 -12.26
CA GLY A 68 6.16 15.68 -11.03
C GLY A 68 7.41 14.89 -10.64
N ILE A 69 7.37 13.56 -10.75
CA ILE A 69 8.53 12.68 -10.51
C ILE A 69 9.63 12.96 -11.54
N ALA A 70 9.29 13.13 -12.82
CA ALA A 70 10.24 13.45 -13.88
C ALA A 70 10.95 14.78 -13.60
N ASN A 71 10.20 15.83 -13.23
CA ASN A 71 10.76 17.11 -12.84
C ASN A 71 11.65 17.01 -11.58
N ALA A 72 11.20 16.28 -10.55
CA ALA A 72 12.01 16.07 -9.35
C ALA A 72 13.33 15.33 -9.66
N ARG A 73 13.30 14.35 -10.57
CA ARG A 73 14.48 13.65 -11.07
C ARG A 73 15.43 14.57 -11.83
N ALA A 74 14.92 15.42 -12.72
CA ALA A 74 15.71 16.40 -13.45
C ALA A 74 16.43 17.39 -12.50
N ASN A 75 15.75 17.77 -11.42
CA ASN A 75 16.32 18.62 -10.36
C ASN A 75 17.23 17.85 -9.36
N GLY A 76 17.52 16.57 -9.61
CA GLY A 76 18.40 15.76 -8.77
C GLY A 76 17.85 15.42 -7.38
N ARG A 77 16.54 15.63 -7.12
CA ARG A 77 15.94 15.32 -5.82
C ARG A 77 15.77 13.80 -5.68
N PRO A 78 16.29 13.18 -4.60
CA PRO A 78 16.14 11.75 -4.39
C PRO A 78 14.66 11.40 -4.19
N HIS A 79 14.16 10.45 -4.96
CA HIS A 79 12.80 9.91 -4.85
C HIS A 79 12.81 8.52 -4.22
N GLY A 80 11.77 8.19 -3.44
CA GLY A 80 11.59 6.88 -2.82
C GLY A 80 12.21 6.74 -1.43
N ARG A 81 12.36 5.49 -0.96
CA ARG A 81 12.86 5.19 0.39
C ARG A 81 14.32 5.67 0.55
N PRO A 82 14.68 6.38 1.64
CA PRO A 82 16.05 6.81 1.87
C PRO A 82 17.00 5.61 1.93
N ARG A 83 18.12 5.69 1.20
CA ARG A 83 19.14 4.63 1.10
C ARG A 83 20.08 4.64 2.31
N THR A 84 19.55 4.51 3.52
CA THR A 84 20.31 4.62 4.78
C THR A 84 21.51 3.68 4.87
N ALA A 85 21.41 2.46 4.34
CA ALA A 85 22.51 1.51 4.32
C ALA A 85 23.55 1.79 3.22
N ALA A 86 23.13 2.33 2.08
CA ALA A 86 24.07 2.69 1.01
C ALA A 86 24.97 3.85 1.44
N LEU A 87 24.44 4.79 2.23
CA LEU A 87 25.22 5.89 2.81
C LEU A 87 26.34 5.39 3.75
N LYS A 88 26.17 4.19 4.34
CA LYS A 88 27.15 3.58 5.25
C LYS A 88 28.01 2.50 4.58
N ARG A 89 27.98 2.39 3.24
CA ARG A 89 28.68 1.33 2.50
C ARG A 89 30.19 1.33 2.77
N GLU A 90 30.83 2.49 2.71
CA GLU A 90 32.27 2.62 2.96
C GLU A 90 32.66 2.10 4.36
N GLU A 91 31.87 2.44 5.37
CA GLU A 91 32.10 1.98 6.73
C GLU A 91 31.88 0.47 6.87
N ILE A 92 30.86 -0.08 6.20
CA ILE A 92 30.62 -1.53 6.13
C ILE A 92 31.82 -2.25 5.51
N LEU A 93 32.35 -1.75 4.39
CA LEU A 93 33.51 -2.32 3.70
C LEU A 93 34.78 -2.22 4.56
N ARG A 94 35.00 -1.09 5.24
CA ARG A 94 36.09 -0.91 6.20
C ARG A 94 36.03 -1.95 7.32
N LEU A 95 34.88 -2.10 7.97
CA LEU A 95 34.70 -3.08 9.04
C LEU A 95 34.83 -4.52 8.53
N LYS A 96 34.42 -4.78 7.29
CA LYS A 96 34.62 -6.08 6.65
C LYS A 96 36.11 -6.38 6.39
N LYS A 97 36.89 -5.38 5.94
CA LYS A 97 38.35 -5.49 5.80
C LYS A 97 39.02 -5.78 7.15
N SER A 98 38.52 -5.21 8.24
CA SER A 98 38.93 -5.54 9.62
C SER A 98 38.46 -6.93 10.11
N ARG A 99 38.03 -7.82 9.20
CA ARG A 99 37.56 -9.20 9.46
C ARG A 99 36.37 -9.35 10.41
N LEU A 100 35.54 -8.31 10.59
CA LEU A 100 34.30 -8.44 11.35
C LEU A 100 33.24 -9.25 10.57
N ASN A 101 32.45 -10.05 11.31
CA ASN A 101 31.33 -10.80 10.76
C ASN A 101 30.12 -9.89 10.48
N HIS A 102 29.27 -10.23 9.51
CA HIS A 102 28.11 -9.44 9.10
C HIS A 102 27.15 -9.14 10.27
N SER A 103 26.99 -10.07 11.22
CA SER A 103 26.18 -9.88 12.43
C SER A 103 26.79 -8.85 13.40
N GLN A 104 28.12 -8.80 13.49
CA GLN A 104 28.82 -7.82 14.33
C GLN A 104 28.72 -6.41 13.71
N ILE A 105 28.88 -6.31 12.38
CA ILE A 105 28.73 -5.06 11.63
C ILE A 105 27.30 -4.52 11.77
N SER A 106 26.30 -5.39 11.63
CA SER A 106 24.87 -5.06 11.80
C SER A 106 24.58 -4.44 13.17
N ARG A 107 25.06 -5.06 14.26
CA ARG A 107 24.89 -4.53 15.62
C ARG A 107 25.61 -3.19 15.82
N LYS A 108 26.83 -3.06 15.31
CA LYS A 108 27.63 -1.84 15.46
C LYS A 108 27.02 -0.65 14.73
N LEU A 109 26.55 -0.86 13.50
CA LEU A 109 26.01 0.21 12.65
C LEU A 109 24.50 0.42 12.80
N LYS A 110 23.83 -0.40 13.62
CA LYS A 110 22.37 -0.43 13.81
C LYS A 110 21.62 -0.55 12.47
N ILE A 111 22.09 -1.44 11.60
CA ILE A 111 21.49 -1.74 10.29
C ILE A 111 21.08 -3.22 10.29
N SER A 112 20.02 -3.58 9.58
CA SER A 112 19.62 -4.98 9.45
C SER A 112 20.70 -5.83 8.76
N ARG A 113 20.87 -7.09 9.20
CA ARG A 113 21.87 -8.01 8.64
C ARG A 113 21.73 -8.18 7.12
N GLY A 114 20.51 -8.29 6.62
CA GLY A 114 20.24 -8.40 5.18
C GLY A 114 20.73 -7.19 4.39
N SER A 115 20.59 -5.98 4.96
CA SER A 115 21.05 -4.77 4.32
C SER A 115 22.58 -4.68 4.28
N VAL A 116 23.28 -5.11 5.35
CA VAL A 116 24.75 -5.27 5.35
C VAL A 116 25.20 -6.25 4.27
N ILE A 117 24.56 -7.41 4.16
CA ILE A 117 24.88 -8.42 3.14
C ILE A 117 24.69 -7.84 1.72
N ASN A 118 23.60 -7.11 1.48
CA ASN A 118 23.34 -6.48 0.19
C ASN A 118 24.39 -5.42 -0.17
N GLN A 119 24.91 -4.66 0.81
CA GLN A 119 25.97 -3.68 0.57
C GLN A 119 27.35 -4.30 0.31
N VAL A 120 27.60 -5.52 0.80
CA VAL A 120 28.87 -6.25 0.58
C VAL A 120 28.83 -7.06 -0.72
N ARG A 121 27.64 -7.54 -1.12
CA ARG A 121 27.43 -8.31 -2.36
C ARG A 121 27.30 -7.46 -3.62
N GLY A 122 26.88 -6.21 -3.47
CA GLY A 122 26.75 -5.24 -4.56
C GLY A 122 28.01 -4.44 -4.75
#